data_AF-A0A8H6EBJ7-F1
#
_entry.id   AF-A0A8H6EBJ7-F1
#
_cell.length_a   1.000
_cell.length_b   1.000
_cell.length_c   1.000
_cell.angle_alpha   90.00
_cell.angle_beta   90.00
_cell.angle_gamma   90.00
#
_symmetry.space_group_name_H-M   'P 1'
#
loop_
_entity.id
_entity.type
_entity.pdbx_description
1 polymer ?
#
loop_
_entity_poly.entity_id
_entity_poly.type
_entity_poly.pdbx_seq_one_letter_code
_entity_poly.pdbx_strand_id
1 'polypeptide(L)'
;MSVLKVGWRVNMGEAEALVLVAAKTEVPVPKVLTAYTIGDIGFLTSKIEGPTIASCWRTCPMRKLQVIARQLASYISKWRQLGSSFSGSVNGGPCQDIL
;
A
#
# COMPACT_ATOMS: atom_id res chain seq x y z
N MET A 1 0.63 -1.82 17.62
CA MET A 1 0.04 -3.12 17.24
C MET A 1 0.54 -3.50 15.86
N SER A 2 0.90 -4.77 15.64
CA SER A 2 1.41 -5.28 14.36
C SER A 2 0.44 -6.27 13.73
N VAL A 3 0.44 -6.37 12.40
CA VAL A 3 -0.41 -7.27 11.62
C VAL A 3 0.46 -8.13 10.74
N LEU A 4 0.30 -9.45 10.87
CA LEU A 4 0.95 -10.44 10.01
C LEU A 4 0.10 -10.65 8.75
N LYS A 5 0.72 -10.46 7.58
CA LYS A 5 0.15 -10.83 6.28
C LYS A 5 0.80 -12.12 5.79
N VAL A 6 -0.01 -13.15 5.56
CA VAL A 6 0.37 -14.47 5.06
C VAL A 6 -0.74 -15.05 4.19
N GLY A 7 -0.39 -15.98 3.30
CA GLY A 7 -1.33 -16.77 2.50
C GLY A 7 -0.98 -16.77 1.01
N TRP A 8 -1.58 -17.69 0.27
CA TRP A 8 -1.28 -17.95 -1.15
C TRP A 8 -1.40 -16.74 -2.10
N ARG A 9 -2.11 -15.68 -1.72
CA ARG A 9 -2.24 -14.44 -2.49
C ARG A 9 -1.28 -13.33 -2.06
N VAL A 10 -0.58 -13.51 -0.95
CA VAL A 10 0.40 -12.56 -0.44
C VAL A 10 1.69 -12.73 -1.23
N ASN A 11 2.16 -11.66 -1.86
CA ASN A 11 3.42 -11.63 -2.58
C ASN A 11 4.40 -10.63 -1.95
N MET A 12 5.70 -10.85 -2.16
CA MET A 12 6.75 -9.97 -1.61
C MET A 12 6.70 -8.56 -2.21
N GLY A 13 6.19 -8.43 -3.44
CA GLY A 13 5.96 -7.14 -4.10
C GLY A 13 5.05 -6.21 -3.31
N GLU A 14 4.11 -6.72 -2.50
CA GLU A 14 3.33 -5.88 -1.58
C GLU A 14 4.22 -5.21 -0.53
N ALA A 15 5.14 -5.96 0.08
CA ALA A 15 6.04 -5.42 1.09
C ALA A 15 7.01 -4.40 0.48
N GLU A 16 7.57 -4.72 -0.69
CA GLU A 16 8.45 -3.82 -1.44
C GLU A 16 7.72 -2.55 -1.88
N ALA A 17 6.47 -2.65 -2.32
CA ALA A 17 5.64 -1.49 -2.67
C ALA A 17 5.38 -0.59 -1.46
N LEU A 18 5.09 -1.17 -0.28
CA LEU A 18 4.93 -0.41 0.96
C LEU A 18 6.22 0.32 1.33
N VAL A 19 7.37 -0.34 1.22
CA VAL A 19 8.69 0.28 1.47
C VAL A 19 8.97 1.40 0.47
N LEU A 20 8.70 1.18 -0.83
CA LEU A 20 8.91 2.19 -1.87
C LEU A 20 8.04 3.43 -1.65
N VAL A 21 6.74 3.24 -1.41
CA VAL A 21 5.80 4.35 -1.19
C VAL A 21 6.19 5.15 0.06
N ALA A 22 6.57 4.46 1.16
CA ALA A 22 7.03 5.12 2.37
C ALA A 22 8.36 5.88 2.19
N ALA A 23 9.26 5.39 1.34
CA ALA A 23 10.55 6.02 1.07
C ALA A 23 10.47 7.19 0.08
N LYS A 24 9.51 7.18 -0.85
CA LYS A 24 9.44 8.13 -1.96
C LYS A 24 8.27 9.11 -1.89
N THR A 25 7.33 8.92 -0.97
CA THR A 25 6.16 9.79 -0.82
C THR A 25 5.82 10.03 0.64
N GLU A 26 4.99 11.04 0.88
CA GLU A 26 4.39 11.30 2.20
C GLU A 26 3.04 10.57 2.38
N VAL A 27 2.66 9.67 1.47
CA VAL A 27 1.40 8.95 1.57
C VAL A 27 1.49 7.97 2.75
N PRO A 28 0.56 8.05 3.73
CA PRO A 28 0.61 7.17 4.89
C PRO A 28 0.32 5.72 4.47
N VAL A 29 1.28 4.84 4.74
CA VAL A 29 1.17 3.40 4.51
C VAL A 29 1.64 2.63 5.75
N PRO A 30 1.17 1.38 5.94
CA PRO A 30 1.73 0.50 6.96
C PRO A 30 3.26 0.36 6.81
N LYS A 31 4.00 0.55 7.90
CA LYS A 31 5.45 0.29 7.93
C LYS A 31 5.68 -1.21 7.91
N VAL A 32 6.50 -1.70 6.98
CA VAL A 32 7.00 -3.08 7.00
C VAL A 32 8.02 -3.20 8.13
N LEU A 33 7.78 -4.11 9.07
CA LEU A 33 8.64 -4.36 10.23
C LEU A 33 9.61 -5.50 9.95
N THR A 34 9.13 -6.55 9.29
CA THR A 34 9.92 -7.70 8.82
C THR A 34 9.21 -8.35 7.64
N ALA A 35 9.96 -8.96 6.73
CA ALA A 35 9.46 -9.72 5.60
C ALA A 35 10.34 -10.95 5.39
N TYR A 36 9.73 -12.10 5.12
CA TYR A 36 10.44 -13.37 5.02
C TYR A 36 9.80 -14.32 4.00
N THR A 37 10.62 -15.24 3.50
CA THR A 37 10.24 -16.34 2.62
C THR A 37 10.79 -17.63 3.22
N ILE A 38 10.06 -18.21 4.18
CA ILE A 38 10.42 -19.49 4.80
C ILE A 38 9.18 -20.39 4.70
N GLY A 39 9.19 -21.30 3.73
CA GLY A 39 7.99 -22.01 3.30
C GLY A 39 7.11 -21.07 2.48
N ASP A 40 6.23 -20.33 3.16
CA ASP A 40 5.34 -19.34 2.56
C ASP A 40 5.92 -17.91 2.61
N ILE A 41 5.42 -17.04 1.73
CA ILE A 41 5.68 -15.60 1.77
C ILE A 41 4.88 -15.00 2.93
N GLY A 42 5.56 -14.25 3.80
CA GLY A 42 4.93 -13.55 4.90
C GLY A 42 5.65 -12.26 5.27
N PHE A 43 4.90 -11.26 5.70
CA PHE A 43 5.48 -10.02 6.23
C PHE A 43 4.63 -9.38 7.32
N LEU A 44 5.32 -8.77 8.28
CA LEU A 44 4.72 -8.08 9.42
C LEU A 44 4.69 -6.58 9.13
N THR A 45 3.54 -5.95 9.39
CA THR A 45 3.35 -4.51 9.20
C THR A 45 2.84 -3.82 10.46
N SER A 46 3.04 -2.51 10.57
CA SER A 46 2.34 -1.69 11.57
C SER A 46 0.85 -1.57 11.22
N LYS A 47 -0.03 -1.60 12.22
CA LYS A 47 -1.45 -1.26 12.03
C LYS A 47 -1.63 0.26 11.91
N ILE A 48 -2.38 0.72 10.91
CA ILE A 48 -2.91 2.09 10.88
C ILE A 48 -4.17 2.11 11.74
N GLU A 49 -4.20 3.00 12.73
CA GLU A 49 -5.36 3.11 13.62
C GLU A 49 -6.50 3.91 12.98
N GLY A 50 -7.72 3.57 13.39
CA GLY A 50 -8.96 4.20 12.94
C GLY A 50 -9.89 3.27 12.16
N PRO A 51 -11.16 3.69 11.96
CA PRO A 51 -12.13 2.94 11.18
C PRO A 51 -11.78 2.99 9.70
N THR A 52 -12.14 1.93 8.97
CA THR A 52 -12.09 1.96 7.50
C THR A 52 -13.15 2.90 6.97
N ILE A 53 -12.91 3.51 5.80
CA ILE A 53 -13.89 4.37 5.12
C ILE A 53 -15.22 3.62 4.93
N ALA A 54 -15.16 2.33 4.57
CA ALA A 54 -16.36 1.49 4.42
C ALA A 54 -17.18 1.39 5.71
N SER A 55 -16.52 1.19 6.86
CA SER A 55 -17.19 1.04 8.15
C SER A 55 -17.89 2.33 8.64
N CYS A 56 -17.37 3.49 8.26
CA CYS A 56 -17.91 4.79 8.68
C CYS A 56 -18.64 5.57 7.58
N TRP A 57 -18.76 5.01 6.37
CA TRP A 57 -19.27 5.73 5.19
C TRP A 57 -20.64 6.39 5.43
N ARG A 58 -21.60 5.62 5.97
CA ARG A 58 -22.99 6.07 6.17
C ARG A 58 -23.14 7.14 7.25
N THR A 59 -22.22 7.18 8.22
CA THR A 59 -22.25 8.10 9.36
C THR A 59 -21.29 9.28 9.16
N CYS A 60 -20.46 9.25 8.11
CA CYS A 60 -19.48 10.29 7.81
C CYS A 60 -20.18 11.53 7.22
N PRO A 61 -20.02 12.72 7.82
CA PRO A 61 -20.58 13.95 7.27
C PRO A 61 -20.03 14.25 5.87
N MET A 62 -20.87 14.78 4.97
CA MET A 62 -20.49 15.09 3.59
C MET A 62 -19.22 15.95 3.48
N ARG A 63 -19.06 16.95 4.37
CA ARG A 63 -17.85 17.79 4.43
C ARG A 63 -16.57 16.97 4.65
N LYS A 64 -16.62 15.91 5.46
CA LYS A 64 -15.47 15.02 5.70
C LYS A 64 -15.22 14.13 4.48
N LEU A 65 -16.26 13.62 3.83
CA LEU A 65 -16.13 12.84 2.59
C LEU A 65 -15.45 13.66 1.48
N GLN A 66 -15.76 14.95 1.36
CA GLN A 66 -15.08 15.85 0.40
C GLN A 66 -13.59 16.01 0.73
N VAL A 67 -13.23 16.12 2.01
CA VAL A 67 -11.82 16.16 2.44
C VAL A 67 -11.11 14.85 2.11
N ILE A 68 -11.74 13.70 2.41
CA ILE A 68 -11.21 12.38 2.08
C ILE A 68 -11.00 12.24 0.56
N ALA A 69 -11.97 12.68 -0.26
CA ALA A 69 -11.85 12.62 -1.71
C ALA A 69 -10.65 13.44 -2.23
N ARG A 70 -10.45 14.66 -1.72
CA ARG A 70 -9.28 15.50 -2.07
C ARG A 70 -7.97 14.86 -1.61
N GLN A 71 -7.95 14.26 -0.43
CA GLN A 71 -6.78 13.57 0.11
C GLN A 71 -6.41 12.35 -0.75
N LEU A 72 -7.40 11.52 -1.13
CA LEU A 72 -7.19 10.36 -2.01
C LEU A 72 -6.71 10.79 -3.40
N ALA A 73 -7.28 11.87 -3.95
CA ALA A 73 -6.82 12.43 -5.22
C ALA A 73 -5.34 12.87 -5.13
N SER A 74 -4.95 13.54 -4.05
CA SER A 74 -3.56 13.92 -3.80
C SER A 74 -2.64 12.70 -3.71
N TYR A 75 -3.07 11.62 -3.04
CA TYR A 75 -2.28 10.38 -2.95
C TYR A 75 -2.07 9.74 -4.32
N ILE A 76 -3.12 9.66 -5.14
CA ILE A 76 -3.01 9.14 -6.51
C ILE A 76 -2.04 9.99 -7.33
N SER A 77 -2.08 11.31 -7.21
CA SER A 77 -1.13 12.19 -7.89
C SER A 77 0.31 11.92 -7.45
N LYS A 78 0.58 11.72 -6.15
CA LYS A 78 1.91 11.36 -5.64
C LYS A 78 2.37 10.00 -6.15
N TRP A 79 1.49 9.00 -6.18
CA TRP A 79 1.83 7.68 -6.72
C TRP A 79 2.13 7.72 -8.22
N ARG A 80 1.42 8.53 -9.00
CA ARG A 80 1.71 8.68 -10.45
C ARG A 80 3.07 9.33 -10.73
N GLN A 81 3.65 10.02 -9.75
CA GLN A 81 5.01 10.56 -9.84
C GLN A 81 6.08 9.52 -9.49
N LEU A 82 5.69 8.35 -8.97
CA LEU A 82 6.60 7.21 -8.78
C LEU A 82 6.91 6.61 -10.15
N GLY A 83 7.91 7.18 -10.81
CA GLY A 83 8.50 6.68 -12.04
C GLY A 83 9.86 6.05 -11.79
N SER A 84 10.27 5.21 -12.72
CA SER A 84 11.59 4.59 -12.77
C SER A 84 12.08 4.67 -14.22
N SER A 85 13.40 4.76 -14.43
CA SER A 85 14.01 4.66 -15.76
C SER A 85 13.82 3.26 -16.40
N PHE A 86 13.34 2.30 -15.60
CA PHE A 86 13.03 0.94 -15.95
C PHE A 86 11.51 0.69 -15.92
N SER A 87 10.98 0.20 -17.03
CA SER A 87 9.60 -0.28 -17.15
C SER A 87 9.54 -1.76 -16.75
N GLY A 88 9.15 -2.03 -15.51
CA GLY A 88 9.03 -3.38 -14.98
C GLY A 88 8.24 -3.43 -13.67
N SER A 89 8.24 -4.59 -13.04
CA SER A 89 7.68 -4.77 -11.71
C SER A 89 8.41 -3.90 -10.67
N VAL A 90 7.75 -3.61 -9.55
CA VAL A 90 8.29 -2.81 -8.42
C VAL A 90 9.62 -3.37 -7.90
N ASN A 91 9.86 -4.68 -8.08
CA ASN A 91 11.08 -5.38 -7.71
C ASN A 91 12.16 -5.42 -8.80
N GLY A 92 11.98 -4.68 -9.90
CA GLY A 92 12.89 -4.75 -11.05
C GLY A 92 12.68 -5.96 -11.96
N GLY A 93 11.66 -6.78 -11.69
CA GLY A 93 11.29 -7.91 -12.56
C GLY A 93 10.67 -7.46 -13.89
N PRO A 94 10.58 -8.34 -14.90
CA PRO A 94 9.91 -8.04 -16.15
C PRO A 94 8.45 -7.65 -15.91
N CYS A 95 7.90 -6.72 -16.71
CA CYS A 95 6.46 -6.53 -16.81
C CYS A 95 5.83 -7.84 -17.32
N GLN A 96 5.21 -8.62 -16.43
CA GLN A 96 4.39 -9.74 -16.84
C GLN A 96 3.02 -9.19 -17.21
N ASP A 97 2.82 -8.93 -18.50
CA ASP A 97 1.49 -8.77 -19.05
C ASP A 97 0.86 -10.17 -19.11
N ILE A 98 -0.22 -10.38 -18.37
CA ILE A 98 -0.96 -11.65 -18.42
C ILE A 98 -1.94 -11.51 -19.59
N LEU A 99 -1.52 -11.98 -20.77
CA LEU A 99 -2.43 -12.22 -21.89
C LEU A 99 -3.36 -13.41 -21.59
#